data_AF-A0A2T6J596-F1
#
_entry.id   AF-A0A2T6J596-F1
#
_cell.length_a   1.000
_cell.length_b   1.000
_cell.length_c   1.000
_cell.angle_alpha   90.00
_cell.angle_beta   90.00
_cell.angle_gamma   90.00
#
_symmetry.space_group_name_H-M   'P 1'
#
loop_
_entity.id
_entity.type
_entity.pdbx_description
1 polymer ?
#
loop_
_entity_poly.entity_id
_entity_poly.type
_entity_poly.pdbx_seq_one_letter_code
_entity_poly.pdbx_strand_id
1 'polypeptide(L)'
;MSNLPSAEAASFSLTSLLPEMLQAVPGIDEALSFAELMQNVQSMKYSVIVFDTAPTGHTLRLLAFPDLLERGLKKLSTFKDKIQSALQMLNAVSGQQIQEQDFAAKIENLKAVTTSVREAFQDPAHTTFVCVCIPEFLSVYETERLVQELAKQKIDCSNIVVNQVLFPVGGVQDEGCRPPASLLASADAETPAPLEELLAPPAARGEKETAQEENARLRQLIRRMQIRLLALEKSYHSRRAMQSRYLQQIQDLYSFDFHVVPIPQQPEEVRGIERLLRFGDLLSSCRPLPILPPAPSSP
;
A
#
# COMPACT_ATOMS: atom_id res chain seq x y z
N MET A 1 -3.09 -12.68 51.27
CA MET A 1 -4.37 -13.15 50.68
C MET A 1 -4.67 -12.20 49.53
N SER A 2 -4.34 -12.50 48.28
CA SER A 2 -4.92 -13.55 47.43
C SER A 2 -3.91 -14.01 46.36
N ASN A 3 -3.82 -15.32 46.17
CA ASN A 3 -2.98 -15.98 45.16
C ASN A 3 -3.41 -15.58 43.73
N LEU A 4 -2.50 -14.97 42.98
CA LEU A 4 -2.54 -14.95 41.51
C LEU A 4 -1.80 -16.19 41.01
N PRO A 5 -2.37 -16.97 40.07
CA PRO A 5 -1.70 -18.15 39.53
C PRO A 5 -0.51 -17.71 38.65
N SER A 6 0.57 -18.45 38.82
CA SER A 6 1.87 -18.34 38.16
C SER A 6 1.77 -18.39 36.63
N ALA A 7 2.62 -17.59 35.97
CA ALA A 7 2.76 -17.42 34.54
C ALA A 7 3.36 -18.65 33.83
N GLU A 8 2.61 -19.76 33.83
CA GLU A 8 2.81 -20.94 32.98
C GLU A 8 1.53 -21.18 32.16
N ALA A 9 1.05 -20.15 31.48
CA ALA A 9 -0.06 -20.27 30.55
C ALA A 9 0.49 -20.66 29.18
N ALA A 10 0.43 -21.96 28.90
CA ALA A 10 0.33 -22.58 27.57
C ALA A 10 0.99 -21.82 26.41
N SER A 11 2.26 -22.13 26.13
CA SER A 11 2.84 -21.92 24.79
C SER A 11 2.13 -22.87 23.81
N PHE A 12 0.93 -22.48 23.39
CA PHE A 12 0.17 -23.16 22.36
C PHE A 12 0.89 -22.98 21.03
N SER A 13 1.69 -23.98 20.67
CA SER A 13 2.41 -24.04 19.41
C SER A 13 1.41 -24.33 18.29
N LEU A 14 0.77 -23.30 17.73
CA LEU A 14 0.01 -23.41 16.48
C LEU A 14 0.87 -24.09 15.38
N THR A 15 2.18 -23.86 15.42
CA THR A 15 3.20 -24.49 14.57
C THR A 15 3.27 -26.02 14.70
N SER A 16 2.84 -26.64 15.81
CA SER A 16 2.79 -28.11 15.92
C SER A 16 1.48 -28.74 15.42
N LEU A 17 0.40 -27.97 15.29
CA LEU A 17 -0.90 -28.45 14.78
C LEU A 17 -1.10 -28.19 13.29
N LEU A 18 -0.30 -27.29 12.72
CA LEU A 18 -0.34 -26.93 11.31
C LEU A 18 0.04 -28.11 10.38
N PRO A 19 1.14 -28.87 10.55
CA PRO A 19 1.67 -29.77 9.51
C PRO A 19 0.71 -30.81 8.93
N GLU A 20 -0.19 -31.37 9.74
CA GLU A 20 -1.13 -32.41 9.30
C GLU A 20 -2.45 -31.87 8.72
N MET A 21 -2.86 -30.64 9.09
CA MET A 21 -3.98 -29.95 8.43
C MET A 21 -3.53 -29.11 7.21
N LEU A 22 -2.22 -28.86 7.10
CA LEU A 22 -1.58 -27.95 6.14
C LEU A 22 -1.61 -28.41 4.68
N GLN A 23 -1.98 -29.66 4.35
CA GLN A 23 -1.96 -30.13 2.96
C GLN A 23 -3.32 -30.08 2.25
N ALA A 24 -4.40 -29.78 2.98
CA ALA A 24 -5.76 -29.87 2.45
C ALA A 24 -6.52 -28.53 2.36
N VAL A 25 -5.95 -27.43 2.88
CA VAL A 25 -6.66 -26.16 3.04
C VAL A 25 -6.05 -25.08 2.15
N PRO A 26 -6.79 -24.50 1.19
CA PRO A 26 -6.32 -23.31 0.46
C PRO A 26 -6.15 -22.13 1.43
N GLY A 27 -5.02 -21.42 1.37
CA GLY A 27 -4.75 -20.23 2.19
C GLY A 27 -3.74 -20.41 3.34
N ILE A 28 -2.72 -21.26 3.12
CA ILE A 28 -1.69 -21.63 4.12
C ILE A 28 -0.81 -20.45 4.52
N ASP A 29 -0.42 -19.62 3.54
CA ASP A 29 0.43 -18.47 3.76
C ASP A 29 -0.28 -17.42 4.62
N GLU A 30 -1.59 -17.25 4.42
CA GLU A 30 -2.45 -16.40 5.23
C GLU A 30 -2.62 -16.95 6.66
N ALA A 31 -2.74 -18.27 6.83
CA ALA A 31 -2.85 -18.89 8.16
C ALA A 31 -1.55 -18.75 8.98
N LEU A 32 -0.38 -18.87 8.32
CA LEU A 32 0.92 -18.74 8.98
C LEU A 32 1.20 -17.29 9.39
N SER A 33 1.00 -16.34 8.48
CA SER A 33 1.14 -14.90 8.76
C SER A 33 0.17 -14.43 9.85
N PHE A 34 -1.06 -14.97 9.84
CA PHE A 34 -2.01 -14.73 10.92
C PHE A 34 -1.53 -15.28 12.25
N ALA A 35 -1.01 -16.51 12.31
CA ALA A 35 -0.52 -17.12 13.54
C ALA A 35 0.65 -16.32 14.17
N GLU A 36 1.58 -15.82 13.37
CA GLU A 36 2.64 -14.92 13.84
C GLU A 36 2.08 -13.61 14.39
N LEU A 37 1.06 -13.04 13.73
CA LEU A 37 0.35 -11.87 14.22
C LEU A 37 -0.26 -12.14 15.60
N MET A 38 -0.90 -13.30 15.80
CA MET A 38 -1.52 -13.67 17.09
C MET A 38 -0.50 -13.75 18.20
N GLN A 39 0.62 -14.41 17.93
CA GLN A 39 1.67 -14.61 18.89
C GLN A 39 2.28 -13.27 19.32
N ASN A 40 2.48 -12.35 18.37
CA ASN A 40 3.04 -11.04 18.67
C ASN A 40 2.07 -10.16 19.45
N VAL A 41 0.79 -10.12 19.07
CA VAL A 41 -0.27 -9.37 19.78
C VAL A 41 -0.42 -9.88 21.22
N GLN A 42 -0.47 -11.20 21.44
CA GLN A 42 -0.65 -11.77 22.78
C GLN A 42 0.61 -11.62 23.65
N SER A 43 1.80 -11.58 23.06
CA SER A 43 3.04 -11.47 23.83
C SER A 43 3.28 -10.11 24.48
N MET A 44 2.55 -9.06 24.06
CA MET A 44 2.62 -7.67 24.59
C MET A 44 4.05 -7.11 24.72
N LYS A 45 4.99 -7.56 23.87
CA LYS A 45 6.41 -7.16 23.96
C LYS A 45 6.69 -5.73 23.50
N TYR A 46 5.79 -5.15 22.71
CA TYR A 46 5.97 -3.85 22.06
C TYR A 46 4.74 -2.97 22.30
N SER A 47 4.94 -1.66 22.39
CA SER A 47 3.84 -0.70 22.54
C SER A 47 3.03 -0.50 21.27
N VAL A 48 3.69 -0.60 20.11
CA VAL A 48 3.09 -0.43 18.77
C VAL A 48 3.75 -1.43 17.83
N ILE A 49 2.95 -2.07 16.99
CA ILE A 49 3.43 -2.99 15.94
C ILE A 49 2.88 -2.46 14.61
N VAL A 50 3.76 -2.28 13.63
CA VAL A 50 3.39 -1.87 12.26
C VAL A 50 3.46 -3.08 11.36
N PHE A 51 2.35 -3.40 10.70
CA PHE A 51 2.27 -4.49 9.73
C PHE A 51 2.40 -3.95 8.31
N ASP A 52 3.45 -4.35 7.60
CA ASP A 52 3.59 -4.12 6.16
C ASP A 52 2.92 -5.26 5.40
N THR A 53 1.74 -4.99 4.86
CA THR A 53 0.90 -6.04 4.26
C THR A 53 1.19 -6.23 2.77
N ALA A 54 0.88 -7.42 2.27
CA ALA A 54 0.82 -7.74 0.85
C ALA A 54 -0.13 -6.78 0.07
N PRO A 55 -0.18 -6.80 -1.28
CA PRO A 55 -1.12 -5.98 -2.03
C PRO A 55 -2.59 -6.23 -1.61
N THR A 56 -3.43 -5.23 -1.85
CA THR A 56 -4.82 -5.11 -1.35
C THR A 56 -5.59 -6.43 -1.26
N GLY A 57 -5.66 -7.19 -2.35
CA GLY A 57 -6.43 -8.44 -2.41
C GLY A 57 -5.95 -9.56 -1.48
N HIS A 58 -4.67 -9.60 -1.12
CA HIS A 58 -4.12 -10.60 -0.19
C HIS A 58 -4.35 -10.18 1.26
N THR A 59 -4.19 -8.89 1.56
CA THR A 59 -4.47 -8.34 2.90
C THR A 59 -5.92 -8.55 3.31
N LEU A 60 -6.86 -8.37 2.38
CA LEU A 60 -8.27 -8.62 2.66
C LEU A 60 -8.57 -10.08 3.02
N ARG A 61 -7.83 -11.05 2.47
CA ARG A 61 -7.98 -12.46 2.86
C ARG A 61 -7.46 -12.72 4.26
N LEU A 62 -6.33 -12.10 4.62
CA LEU A 62 -5.77 -12.19 5.97
C LEU A 62 -6.74 -11.59 7.01
N LEU A 63 -7.33 -10.44 6.73
CA LEU A 63 -8.30 -9.79 7.62
C LEU A 63 -9.64 -10.53 7.69
N ALA A 64 -10.05 -11.21 6.62
CA ALA A 64 -11.23 -12.08 6.60
C ALA A 64 -10.98 -13.49 7.19
N PHE A 65 -9.73 -13.81 7.53
CA PHE A 65 -9.36 -15.13 8.02
C PHE A 65 -10.07 -15.56 9.31
N PRO A 66 -10.29 -14.68 10.33
CA PRO A 66 -11.06 -15.04 11.51
C PRO A 66 -12.47 -15.54 11.17
N ASP A 67 -13.15 -14.90 10.21
CA ASP A 67 -14.47 -15.30 9.72
C ASP A 67 -14.43 -16.67 9.03
N LEU A 68 -13.40 -16.90 8.22
CA LEU A 68 -13.22 -18.18 7.53
C LEU A 68 -12.97 -19.32 8.52
N LEU A 69 -12.09 -19.09 9.50
CA LEU A 69 -11.82 -20.04 10.58
C LEU A 69 -13.09 -20.33 11.40
N GLU A 70 -13.83 -19.29 11.80
CA GLU A 70 -15.05 -19.48 12.59
C GLU A 70 -16.11 -20.30 11.82
N ARG A 71 -16.28 -20.05 10.51
CA ARG A 71 -17.16 -20.85 9.65
C ARG A 71 -16.67 -22.29 9.52
N GLY A 72 -15.36 -22.49 9.41
CA GLY A 72 -14.72 -23.82 9.37
C GLY A 72 -14.96 -24.60 10.65
N LEU A 73 -14.68 -23.98 11.81
CA LEU A 73 -14.90 -24.57 13.14
C LEU A 73 -16.39 -24.90 13.38
N LYS A 74 -17.33 -24.04 12.93
CA LYS A 74 -18.77 -24.33 12.99
C LYS A 74 -19.16 -25.56 12.17
N LYS A 75 -18.64 -25.69 10.94
CA LYS A 75 -18.87 -26.89 10.11
C LYS A 75 -18.27 -28.14 10.74
N LEU A 76 -17.08 -28.04 11.32
CA LEU A 76 -16.43 -29.15 12.01
C LEU A 76 -17.20 -29.57 13.26
N SER A 77 -17.75 -28.62 14.03
CA SER A 77 -18.62 -28.91 15.18
C SER A 77 -19.89 -29.64 14.75
N THR A 78 -20.60 -29.13 13.73
CA THR A 78 -21.82 -29.80 13.23
C THR A 78 -21.53 -31.17 12.61
N PHE A 79 -20.34 -31.37 12.04
CA PHE A 79 -19.89 -32.67 11.57
C PHE A 79 -19.56 -33.60 12.73
N LYS A 80 -18.90 -33.09 13.78
CA LYS A 80 -18.67 -33.81 15.04
C LYS A 80 -19.99 -34.28 15.63
N ASP A 81 -21.03 -33.44 15.70
CA ASP A 81 -22.33 -33.82 16.27
C ASP A 81 -22.97 -34.99 15.47
N LYS A 82 -22.82 -34.98 14.14
CA LYS A 82 -23.28 -36.07 13.26
C LYS A 82 -22.47 -37.34 13.44
N ILE A 83 -21.14 -37.23 13.47
CA ILE A 83 -20.24 -38.36 13.74
C ILE A 83 -20.50 -38.92 15.12
N GLN A 84 -20.69 -38.08 16.13
CA GLN A 84 -20.98 -38.49 17.50
C GLN A 84 -22.32 -39.22 17.57
N SER A 85 -23.35 -38.74 16.86
CA SER A 85 -24.63 -39.45 16.76
C SER A 85 -24.48 -40.82 16.10
N ALA A 86 -23.65 -40.93 15.05
CA ALA A 86 -23.36 -42.19 14.37
C ALA A 86 -22.47 -43.13 15.22
N LEU A 87 -21.48 -42.58 15.92
CA LEU A 87 -20.59 -43.30 16.83
C LEU A 87 -21.31 -43.73 18.10
N GLN A 88 -22.25 -42.96 18.66
CA GLN A 88 -23.09 -43.41 19.77
C GLN A 88 -23.91 -44.63 19.39
N MET A 89 -24.45 -44.65 18.18
CA MET A 89 -25.15 -45.81 17.63
C MET A 89 -24.21 -47.00 17.42
N LEU A 90 -22.98 -46.76 16.96
CA LEU A 90 -21.93 -47.79 16.80
C LEU A 90 -21.37 -48.29 18.13
N ASN A 91 -21.20 -47.42 19.12
CA ASN A 91 -20.71 -47.72 20.46
C ASN A 91 -21.75 -48.51 21.25
N ALA A 92 -23.04 -48.27 21.02
CA ALA A 92 -24.13 -49.11 21.53
C ALA A 92 -24.08 -50.55 20.99
N VAL A 93 -23.44 -50.78 19.82
CA VAL A 93 -23.29 -52.09 19.18
C VAL A 93 -21.91 -52.72 19.43
N SER A 94 -20.85 -51.91 19.55
CA SER A 94 -19.45 -52.36 19.56
C SER A 94 -18.73 -52.19 20.91
N GLY A 95 -19.31 -51.50 21.88
CA GLY A 95 -18.78 -51.37 23.25
C GLY A 95 -17.45 -50.61 23.42
N GLN A 96 -16.87 -50.05 22.35
CA GLN A 96 -15.64 -49.25 22.42
C GLN A 96 -15.95 -47.77 22.67
N GLN A 97 -15.37 -47.18 23.71
CA GLN A 97 -15.39 -45.73 23.93
C GLN A 97 -14.18 -45.08 23.24
N ILE A 98 -14.43 -44.15 22.32
CA ILE A 98 -13.41 -43.27 21.74
C ILE A 98 -13.32 -41.99 22.59
N GLN A 99 -12.10 -41.52 22.85
CA GLN A 99 -11.82 -40.29 23.62
C GLN A 99 -12.28 -39.03 22.86
N GLU A 100 -13.46 -38.50 23.21
CA GLU A 100 -14.09 -37.32 22.58
C GLU A 100 -13.72 -35.96 23.22
N GLN A 101 -13.14 -35.97 24.43
CA GLN A 101 -12.96 -34.75 25.25
C GLN A 101 -11.82 -33.84 24.75
N ASP A 102 -10.68 -34.40 24.34
CA ASP A 102 -9.51 -33.62 23.92
C ASP A 102 -9.75 -32.82 22.63
N PHE A 103 -10.58 -33.36 21.72
CA PHE A 103 -10.92 -32.67 20.47
C PHE A 103 -11.87 -31.50 20.70
N ALA A 104 -12.79 -31.63 21.65
CA ALA A 104 -13.72 -30.56 22.03
C ALA A 104 -12.98 -29.35 22.59
N ALA A 105 -12.09 -29.59 23.55
CA ALA A 105 -11.31 -28.55 24.22
C ALA A 105 -10.40 -27.79 23.23
N LYS A 106 -9.79 -28.50 22.27
CA LYS A 106 -8.97 -27.86 21.22
C LYS A 106 -9.78 -26.94 20.32
N ILE A 107 -10.99 -27.35 19.89
CA ILE A 107 -11.88 -26.51 19.08
C ILE A 107 -12.33 -25.26 19.86
N GLU A 108 -12.65 -25.42 21.14
CA GLU A 108 -13.07 -24.31 21.99
C GLU A 108 -11.96 -23.28 22.18
N ASN A 109 -10.72 -23.73 22.43
CA ASN A 109 -9.55 -22.86 22.52
C ASN A 109 -9.29 -22.10 21.21
N LEU A 110 -9.36 -22.78 20.05
CA LEU A 110 -9.20 -22.12 18.75
C LEU A 110 -10.27 -21.06 18.49
N LYS A 111 -11.52 -21.33 18.90
CA LYS A 111 -12.62 -20.37 18.80
C LYS A 111 -12.38 -19.15 19.70
N ALA A 112 -11.89 -19.36 20.92
CA ALA A 112 -11.57 -18.28 21.86
C ALA A 112 -10.47 -17.37 21.31
N VAL A 113 -9.37 -17.96 20.81
CA VAL A 113 -8.27 -17.21 20.17
C VAL A 113 -8.77 -16.41 18.97
N THR A 114 -9.56 -17.04 18.08
CA THR A 114 -10.10 -16.37 16.88
C THR A 114 -11.00 -15.17 17.25
N THR A 115 -11.78 -15.30 18.32
CA THR A 115 -12.70 -14.25 18.79
C THR A 115 -11.94 -13.08 19.39
N SER A 116 -10.98 -13.36 20.30
CA SER A 116 -10.13 -12.34 20.92
C SER A 116 -9.39 -11.49 19.88
N VAL A 117 -9.01 -12.11 18.77
CA VAL A 117 -8.27 -11.43 17.71
C VAL A 117 -9.17 -10.55 16.87
N ARG A 118 -10.35 -11.04 16.52
CA ARG A 118 -11.35 -10.20 15.85
C ARG A 118 -11.66 -8.97 16.69
N GLU A 119 -11.85 -9.15 18.00
CA GLU A 119 -12.08 -8.05 18.94
C GLU A 119 -10.91 -7.05 18.93
N ALA A 120 -9.67 -7.53 18.96
CA ALA A 120 -8.49 -6.66 18.88
C ALA A 120 -8.41 -5.86 17.56
N PHE A 121 -8.73 -6.47 16.42
CA PHE A 121 -8.75 -5.79 15.12
C PHE A 121 -9.91 -4.79 14.96
N GLN A 122 -11.01 -5.02 15.66
CA GLN A 122 -12.21 -4.18 15.60
C GLN A 122 -12.20 -3.05 16.63
N ASP A 123 -11.19 -2.97 17.50
CA ASP A 123 -11.04 -1.90 18.48
C ASP A 123 -10.32 -0.68 17.88
N PRO A 124 -11.03 0.43 17.61
CA PRO A 124 -10.43 1.63 17.01
C PRO A 124 -9.44 2.35 17.92
N ALA A 125 -9.45 2.06 19.23
CA ALA A 125 -8.52 2.67 20.18
C ALA A 125 -7.12 2.05 20.12
N HIS A 126 -7.01 0.81 19.64
CA HIS A 126 -5.76 0.05 19.63
C HIS A 126 -5.29 -0.35 18.22
N THR A 127 -6.23 -0.49 17.26
CA THR A 127 -5.92 -0.91 15.89
C THR A 127 -6.51 0.08 14.88
N THR A 128 -5.68 0.53 13.94
CA THR A 128 -6.11 1.35 12.80
C THR A 128 -5.41 0.88 11.53
N PHE A 129 -6.08 1.03 10.39
CA PHE A 129 -5.54 0.74 9.07
C PHE A 129 -5.15 2.04 8.36
N VAL A 130 -3.95 2.07 7.78
CA VAL A 130 -3.47 3.21 6.98
C VAL A 130 -3.39 2.80 5.53
N CYS A 131 -4.26 3.37 4.70
CA CYS A 131 -4.26 3.11 3.26
C CYS A 131 -3.15 3.93 2.58
N VAL A 132 -2.43 3.33 1.64
CA VAL A 132 -1.44 4.03 0.81
C VAL A 132 -1.81 3.85 -0.66
N CYS A 133 -1.92 4.96 -1.39
CA CYS A 133 -2.27 4.95 -2.81
C CYS A 133 -1.43 5.94 -3.60
N ILE A 134 -1.50 5.88 -4.93
CA ILE A 134 -0.98 6.91 -5.83
C ILE A 134 -2.16 7.54 -6.60
N PRO A 135 -2.05 8.79 -7.06
CA PRO A 135 -3.14 9.50 -7.73
C PRO A 135 -3.31 9.03 -9.19
N GLU A 136 -3.68 7.77 -9.36
CA GLU A 136 -3.94 7.09 -10.62
C GLU A 136 -5.19 6.24 -10.51
N PHE A 137 -5.89 6.05 -11.63
CA PHE A 137 -7.19 5.36 -11.69
C PHE A 137 -7.23 4.04 -10.92
N LEU A 138 -6.32 3.12 -11.25
CA LEU A 138 -6.34 1.77 -10.70
C LEU A 138 -6.05 1.76 -9.20
N SER A 139 -5.12 2.61 -8.74
CA SER A 139 -4.74 2.69 -7.33
C SER A 139 -5.86 3.30 -6.48
N VAL A 140 -6.52 4.35 -6.97
CA VAL A 140 -7.69 4.94 -6.27
C VAL A 140 -8.84 3.93 -6.20
N TYR A 141 -9.15 3.25 -7.30
CA TYR A 141 -10.21 2.25 -7.34
C TYR A 141 -9.96 1.07 -6.40
N GLU A 142 -8.72 0.53 -6.37
CA GLU A 142 -8.36 -0.53 -5.44
C GLU A 142 -8.41 -0.07 -3.97
N THR A 143 -8.04 1.18 -3.70
CA THR A 143 -8.13 1.77 -2.36
C THR A 143 -9.58 1.93 -1.92
N GLU A 144 -10.47 2.35 -2.81
CA GLU A 144 -11.90 2.45 -2.52
C GLU A 144 -12.48 1.09 -2.13
N ARG A 145 -12.17 0.04 -2.92
CA ARG A 145 -12.59 -1.33 -2.62
C ARG A 145 -12.04 -1.83 -1.28
N LEU A 146 -10.78 -1.52 -0.98
CA LEU A 146 -10.14 -1.86 0.29
C LEU A 146 -10.87 -1.18 1.46
N VAL A 147 -11.12 0.14 1.39
CA VAL A 147 -11.83 0.88 2.43
C VAL A 147 -13.24 0.34 2.65
N GLN A 148 -13.97 0.02 1.58
CA GLN A 148 -15.30 -0.59 1.69
C GLN A 148 -15.27 -1.96 2.39
N GLU A 149 -14.25 -2.78 2.11
CA GLU A 149 -14.13 -4.09 2.74
C GLU A 149 -13.68 -3.97 4.21
N LEU A 150 -12.76 -3.07 4.54
CA LEU A 150 -12.39 -2.75 5.93
C LEU A 150 -13.61 -2.30 6.75
N ALA A 151 -14.45 -1.44 6.17
CA ALA A 151 -15.69 -0.98 6.81
C ALA A 151 -16.67 -2.14 7.06
N LYS A 152 -16.82 -3.10 6.13
CA LYS A 152 -17.63 -4.31 6.35
C LYS A 152 -17.11 -5.17 7.50
N GLN A 153 -15.79 -5.26 7.62
CA GLN A 153 -15.12 -6.01 8.69
C GLN A 153 -15.05 -5.23 10.02
N LYS A 154 -15.54 -3.98 10.04
CA LYS A 154 -15.50 -3.05 11.18
C LYS A 154 -14.07 -2.76 11.67
N ILE A 155 -13.12 -2.70 10.74
CA ILE A 155 -11.75 -2.31 11.03
C ILE A 155 -11.66 -0.80 10.81
N ASP A 156 -11.10 -0.10 11.79
CA ASP A 156 -10.89 1.34 11.71
C ASP A 156 -9.92 1.69 10.57
N CYS A 157 -10.28 2.71 9.80
CA CYS A 157 -9.46 3.23 8.73
C CYS A 157 -9.79 4.72 8.58
N SER A 158 -8.97 5.59 9.16
CA SER A 158 -9.16 7.04 9.07
C SER A 158 -8.01 7.77 8.39
N ASN A 159 -6.99 7.06 7.88
CA ASN A 159 -5.79 7.67 7.33
C ASN A 159 -5.50 7.15 5.91
N ILE A 160 -5.26 8.08 4.98
CA ILE A 160 -4.87 7.77 3.60
C ILE A 160 -3.60 8.56 3.26
N VAL A 161 -2.55 7.86 2.86
CA VAL A 161 -1.32 8.46 2.32
C VAL A 161 -1.36 8.39 0.80
N VAL A 162 -1.28 9.55 0.14
CA VAL A 162 -1.21 9.63 -1.32
C VAL A 162 0.24 9.86 -1.73
N ASN A 163 0.92 8.82 -2.20
CA ASN A 163 2.34 8.85 -2.55
C ASN A 163 2.57 9.31 -4.00
N GLN A 164 3.82 9.69 -4.30
CA GLN A 164 4.28 10.09 -5.64
C GLN A 164 3.48 11.25 -6.26
N VAL A 165 3.04 12.18 -5.41
CA VAL A 165 2.30 13.37 -5.84
C VAL A 165 3.25 14.40 -6.43
N LEU A 166 2.91 14.91 -7.60
CA LEU A 166 3.67 15.98 -8.26
C LEU A 166 3.17 17.34 -7.77
N PHE A 167 4.05 18.09 -7.09
CA PHE A 167 3.81 19.44 -6.58
C PHE A 167 4.44 20.50 -7.48
N PRO A 168 3.83 21.69 -7.62
CA PRO A 168 4.33 22.75 -8.49
C PRO A 168 5.78 23.13 -8.19
N VAL A 169 6.57 23.33 -9.24
CA VAL A 169 7.98 23.68 -9.14
C VAL A 169 8.11 25.20 -8.96
N GLY A 170 8.85 25.63 -7.93
CA GLY A 170 9.23 27.03 -7.77
C GLY A 170 8.12 28.00 -7.34
N GLY A 171 7.00 27.51 -6.79
CA GLY A 171 5.89 28.36 -6.34
C GLY A 171 5.11 29.05 -7.46
N VAL A 172 5.41 28.72 -8.71
CA VAL A 172 4.68 29.19 -9.89
C VAL A 172 3.38 28.41 -9.98
N GLN A 173 2.25 29.12 -10.05
CA GLN A 173 0.94 28.51 -10.28
C GLN A 173 0.93 27.90 -11.70
N ASP A 174 0.25 26.76 -11.88
CA ASP A 174 0.13 26.04 -13.16
C ASP A 174 -0.72 26.75 -14.22
N GLU A 175 -0.88 28.07 -14.09
CA GLU A 175 -1.56 28.95 -15.01
C GLU A 175 -0.86 28.93 -16.37
N GLY A 176 -1.37 28.06 -17.25
CA GLY A 176 -1.14 28.13 -18.70
C GLY A 176 0.33 28.27 -19.07
N CYS A 177 1.13 27.25 -18.78
CA CYS A 177 2.53 27.14 -19.19
C CYS A 177 2.64 27.26 -20.73
N ARG A 178 2.62 28.50 -21.21
CA ARG A 178 2.92 28.83 -22.59
C ARG A 178 4.42 28.93 -22.62
N PRO A 179 5.11 28.07 -23.39
CA PRO A 179 6.51 28.26 -23.64
C PRO A 179 6.74 29.72 -24.03
N PRO A 180 7.82 30.38 -23.55
CA PRO A 180 8.23 31.67 -24.07
C PRO A 180 8.09 31.68 -25.60
N ALA A 181 7.52 32.75 -26.18
CA ALA A 181 7.25 32.80 -27.62
C ALA A 181 8.48 32.50 -28.48
N SER A 182 9.68 32.79 -27.95
CA SER A 182 10.98 32.44 -28.52
C SER A 182 11.22 30.94 -28.72
N LEU A 183 10.57 30.08 -27.93
CA LEU A 183 10.66 28.61 -28.02
C LEU A 183 9.64 28.01 -28.99
N LEU A 184 8.49 28.67 -29.18
CA LEU A 184 7.45 28.25 -30.14
C LEU A 184 7.85 28.57 -31.58
N ALA A 185 8.54 29.69 -31.80
CA ALA A 185 9.01 30.12 -33.11
C ALA A 185 10.07 29.21 -33.74
N SER A 186 10.65 28.28 -32.97
CA SER A 186 11.72 27.38 -33.42
C SER A 186 11.27 25.93 -33.65
N ALA A 187 9.96 25.65 -33.74
CA ALA A 187 9.47 24.28 -33.92
C ALA A 187 9.65 23.75 -35.36
N ASP A 188 9.81 24.64 -36.36
CA ASP A 188 9.73 24.29 -37.79
C ASP A 188 11.07 24.21 -38.54
N ALA A 189 12.18 23.84 -37.87
CA ALA A 189 13.45 23.65 -38.59
C ALA A 189 14.21 22.43 -38.07
N GLU A 190 14.78 21.63 -38.97
CA GLU A 190 15.77 20.55 -38.78
C GLU A 190 16.01 19.98 -37.37
N THR A 191 15.86 18.67 -37.24
CA THR A 191 16.30 17.91 -36.07
C THR A 191 17.75 18.24 -35.71
N PRO A 192 18.04 18.72 -34.48
CA PRO A 192 19.40 19.07 -34.07
C PRO A 192 20.34 17.86 -34.12
N ALA A 193 21.61 18.09 -34.47
CA ALA A 193 22.65 17.06 -34.49
C ALA A 193 22.73 16.27 -33.16
N PRO A 194 23.18 15.00 -33.19
CA PRO A 194 23.39 14.15 -32.01
C PRO A 194 24.10 14.85 -30.86
N LEU A 195 23.73 14.50 -29.61
CA LEU A 195 24.32 15.14 -28.44
C LEU A 195 25.81 14.84 -28.34
N GLU A 196 26.25 13.64 -28.72
CA GLU A 196 27.67 13.27 -28.70
C GLU A 196 28.49 14.17 -29.64
N GLU A 197 27.95 14.50 -30.82
CA GLU A 197 28.60 15.37 -31.80
C GLU A 197 28.68 16.82 -31.28
N LEU A 198 27.59 17.31 -30.71
CA LEU A 198 27.49 18.65 -30.10
C LEU A 198 28.29 18.81 -28.81
N LEU A 199 28.70 17.72 -28.16
CA LEU A 199 29.55 17.71 -26.96
C LEU A 199 30.97 17.16 -27.19
N ALA A 200 31.29 16.68 -28.41
CA ALA A 200 32.61 16.16 -28.76
C ALA A 200 33.74 17.11 -28.32
N PRO A 201 34.87 16.66 -27.75
CA PRO A 201 35.95 17.54 -27.29
C PRO A 201 36.64 18.27 -28.45
N PRO A 202 37.31 19.42 -28.24
CA PRO A 202 37.94 20.22 -29.30
C PRO A 202 38.87 19.42 -30.23
N ALA A 203 39.64 18.49 -29.66
CA ALA A 203 40.55 17.61 -30.40
C ALA A 203 39.85 16.72 -31.44
N ALA A 204 38.55 16.43 -31.27
CA ALA A 204 37.75 15.61 -32.18
C ALA A 204 36.99 16.42 -33.24
N ARG A 205 37.12 17.76 -33.25
CA ARG A 205 36.33 18.68 -34.11
C ARG A 205 37.07 19.19 -35.35
N GLY A 206 38.26 18.62 -35.64
CA GLY A 206 39.18 19.12 -36.66
C GLY A 206 40.09 20.23 -36.11
N GLU A 207 41.27 20.41 -36.71
CA GLU A 207 42.38 21.17 -36.11
C GLU A 207 42.11 22.68 -35.91
N LYS A 208 41.06 23.28 -36.49
CA LYS A 208 40.61 24.66 -36.21
C LYS A 208 39.11 24.83 -36.51
N GLU A 209 38.24 24.52 -35.55
CA GLU A 209 36.83 24.94 -35.60
C GLU A 209 36.77 26.47 -35.75
N THR A 210 36.12 26.96 -36.80
CA THR A 210 35.97 28.40 -37.01
C THR A 210 34.98 28.99 -36.01
N ALA A 211 35.10 30.28 -35.69
CA ALA A 211 34.15 30.95 -34.79
C ALA A 211 32.68 30.86 -35.30
N GLN A 212 32.47 30.71 -36.61
CA GLN A 212 31.15 30.52 -37.19
C GLN A 212 30.61 29.11 -36.93
N GLU A 213 31.43 28.08 -37.09
CA GLU A 213 31.09 26.68 -36.80
C GLU A 213 30.81 26.49 -35.29
N GLU A 214 31.65 27.07 -34.43
CA GLU A 214 31.44 27.04 -32.98
C GLU A 214 30.10 27.70 -32.58
N ASN A 215 29.80 28.88 -33.12
CA ASN A 215 28.52 29.55 -32.88
C ASN A 215 27.33 28.75 -33.41
N ALA A 216 27.44 28.10 -34.58
CA ALA A 216 26.39 27.25 -35.13
C ALA A 216 26.13 26.02 -34.24
N ARG A 217 27.19 25.38 -33.77
CA ARG A 217 27.13 24.25 -32.83
C ARG A 217 26.50 24.65 -31.49
N LEU A 218 26.92 25.76 -30.89
CA LEU A 218 26.35 26.26 -29.63
C LEU A 218 24.85 26.55 -29.78
N ARG A 219 24.44 27.14 -30.91
CA ARG A 219 23.01 27.34 -31.22
C ARG A 219 22.25 26.02 -31.33
N GLN A 220 22.81 25.00 -31.97
CA GLN A 220 22.21 23.67 -32.03
C GLN A 220 22.11 23.01 -30.65
N LEU A 221 23.13 23.16 -29.79
CA LEU A 221 23.12 22.66 -28.42
C LEU A 221 22.04 23.33 -27.56
N ILE A 222 21.97 24.66 -27.58
CA ILE A 222 20.93 25.44 -26.88
C ILE A 222 19.55 25.00 -27.36
N ARG A 223 19.35 24.87 -28.67
CA ARG A 223 18.08 24.43 -29.25
C ARG A 223 17.70 23.02 -28.79
N ARG A 224 18.65 22.09 -28.74
CA ARG A 224 18.43 20.73 -28.23
C ARG A 224 18.03 20.72 -26.75
N MET A 225 18.70 21.54 -25.92
CA MET A 225 18.33 21.72 -24.51
C MET A 225 16.91 22.29 -24.37
N GLN A 226 16.57 23.31 -25.16
CA GLN A 226 15.23 23.91 -25.19
C GLN A 226 14.14 22.90 -25.56
N ILE A 227 14.33 22.11 -26.62
CA ILE A 227 13.37 21.08 -27.03
C ILE A 227 13.18 20.04 -25.93
N ARG A 228 14.26 19.57 -25.29
CA ARG A 228 14.18 18.62 -24.18
C ARG A 228 13.48 19.21 -22.96
N LEU A 229 13.80 20.45 -22.58
CA LEU A 229 13.18 21.13 -21.46
C LEU A 229 11.67 21.30 -21.69
N LEU A 230 11.26 21.70 -22.90
CA LEU A 230 9.85 21.78 -23.27
C LEU A 230 9.14 20.43 -23.26
N ALA A 231 9.78 19.37 -23.74
CA ALA A 231 9.20 18.04 -23.71
C ALA A 231 9.01 17.55 -22.26
N LEU A 232 9.98 17.82 -21.38
CA LEU A 232 9.92 17.51 -19.96
C LEU A 232 8.83 18.33 -19.26
N GLU A 233 8.77 19.64 -19.48
CA GLU A 233 7.72 20.50 -18.94
C GLU A 233 6.33 20.05 -19.38
N LYS A 234 6.13 19.79 -20.67
CA LYS A 234 4.84 19.26 -21.18
C LYS A 234 4.47 17.94 -20.52
N SER A 235 5.40 16.98 -20.46
CA SER A 235 5.20 15.68 -19.82
C SER A 235 4.81 15.84 -18.35
N TYR A 236 5.52 16.70 -17.62
CA TYR A 236 5.27 16.99 -16.21
C TYR A 236 3.88 17.61 -15.99
N HIS A 237 3.51 18.64 -16.75
CA HIS A 237 2.19 19.28 -16.66
C HIS A 237 1.07 18.31 -17.04
N SER A 238 1.24 17.49 -18.08
CA SER A 238 0.26 16.46 -18.45
C SER A 238 0.04 15.44 -17.33
N ARG A 239 1.12 14.99 -16.67
CA ARG A 239 1.00 14.08 -15.52
C ARG A 239 0.31 14.74 -14.35
N ARG A 240 0.62 16.00 -14.04
CA ARG A 240 -0.07 16.75 -12.98
C ARG A 240 -1.54 16.97 -13.26
N ALA A 241 -1.91 17.29 -14.50
CA ALA A 241 -3.30 17.40 -14.90
C ALA A 241 -4.06 16.07 -14.73
N MET A 242 -3.42 14.95 -15.05
CA MET A 242 -3.98 13.61 -14.80
C MET A 242 -4.11 13.34 -13.30
N GLN A 243 -3.05 13.55 -12.50
CA GLN A 243 -3.09 13.34 -11.04
C GLN A 243 -4.13 14.25 -10.38
N SER A 244 -4.28 15.51 -10.81
CA SER A 244 -5.23 16.47 -10.24
C SER A 244 -6.67 15.97 -10.29
N ARG A 245 -7.07 15.23 -11.34
CA ARG A 245 -8.41 14.65 -11.43
C ARG A 245 -8.65 13.62 -10.33
N TYR A 246 -7.65 12.76 -10.07
CA TYR A 246 -7.73 11.74 -9.04
C TYR A 246 -7.54 12.30 -7.63
N LEU A 247 -6.71 13.33 -7.47
CA LEU A 247 -6.58 14.06 -6.19
C LEU A 247 -7.89 14.77 -5.83
N GLN A 248 -8.60 15.35 -6.80
CA GLN A 248 -9.94 15.90 -6.58
C GLN A 248 -10.92 14.81 -6.14
N GLN A 249 -10.93 13.66 -6.82
CA GLN A 249 -11.77 12.53 -6.43
C GLN A 249 -11.47 12.04 -5.01
N ILE A 250 -10.19 11.91 -4.64
CA ILE A 250 -9.78 11.58 -3.26
C ILE A 250 -10.26 12.65 -2.29
N GLN A 251 -10.13 13.92 -2.66
CA GLN A 251 -10.58 15.03 -1.82
C GLN A 251 -12.08 14.94 -1.55
N ASP A 252 -12.89 14.76 -2.60
CA ASP A 252 -14.34 14.73 -2.51
C ASP A 252 -14.85 13.52 -1.72
N LEU A 253 -14.19 12.36 -1.86
CA LEU A 253 -14.60 11.12 -1.20
C LEU A 253 -14.15 11.03 0.26
N TYR A 254 -12.97 11.55 0.59
CA TYR A 254 -12.30 11.22 1.85
C TYR A 254 -11.97 12.41 2.76
N SER A 255 -12.01 13.67 2.28
CA SER A 255 -11.55 14.81 3.11
C SER A 255 -12.38 15.10 4.36
N PHE A 256 -13.62 14.61 4.42
CA PHE A 256 -14.49 14.84 5.57
C PHE A 256 -14.19 13.88 6.72
N ASP A 257 -13.99 12.59 6.42
CA ASP A 257 -13.86 11.53 7.43
C ASP A 257 -12.44 10.97 7.57
N PHE A 258 -11.52 11.34 6.67
CA PHE A 258 -10.15 10.82 6.65
C PHE A 258 -9.10 11.92 6.70
N HIS A 259 -7.97 11.61 7.33
CA HIS A 259 -6.73 12.34 7.21
C HIS A 259 -6.01 11.93 5.93
N VAL A 260 -6.07 12.78 4.92
CA VAL A 260 -5.39 12.58 3.64
C VAL A 260 -4.05 13.30 3.65
N VAL A 261 -2.96 12.54 3.54
CA VAL A 261 -1.57 13.07 3.56
C VAL A 261 -0.91 12.89 2.19
N PRO A 262 -0.72 13.97 1.40
CA PRO A 262 -0.03 13.89 0.13
C PRO A 262 1.50 13.93 0.31
N ILE A 263 2.19 12.93 -0.24
CA ILE A 263 3.64 12.80 -0.21
C ILE A 263 4.23 13.12 -1.59
N PRO A 264 5.17 14.08 -1.67
CA PRO A 264 5.81 14.45 -2.93
C PRO A 264 6.57 13.29 -3.57
N GLN A 265 6.53 13.21 -4.89
CA GLN A 265 7.41 12.31 -5.64
C GLN A 265 8.88 12.65 -5.34
N GLN A 266 9.62 11.63 -4.91
CA GLN A 266 11.05 11.76 -4.66
C GLN A 266 11.83 11.63 -5.99
N PRO A 267 12.90 12.42 -6.20
CA PRO A 267 13.67 12.40 -7.45
C PRO A 267 14.48 11.11 -7.62
N GLU A 268 14.81 10.46 -6.51
CA GLU A 268 15.56 9.22 -6.45
C GLU A 268 14.84 8.22 -5.55
N GLU A 269 15.22 6.95 -5.67
CA GLU A 269 14.74 5.92 -4.78
C GLU A 269 15.16 6.22 -3.32
N VAL A 270 14.20 6.10 -2.41
CA VAL A 270 14.42 6.31 -0.97
C VAL A 270 15.12 5.08 -0.41
N ARG A 271 16.45 5.15 -0.29
CA ARG A 271 17.28 4.09 0.28
C ARG A 271 18.19 4.62 1.37
N GLY A 272 18.44 3.78 2.37
CA GLY A 272 19.29 4.10 3.52
C GLY A 272 18.55 4.88 4.62
N ILE A 273 19.08 4.77 5.84
CA ILE A 273 18.44 5.25 7.07
C ILE A 273 18.18 6.76 7.01
N GLU A 274 19.14 7.56 6.55
CA GLU A 274 19.00 9.02 6.51
C GLU A 274 17.84 9.47 5.60
N ARG A 275 17.70 8.86 4.41
CA ARG A 275 16.61 9.18 3.48
C ARG A 275 15.26 8.70 4.01
N LEU A 276 15.21 7.57 4.70
CA LEU A 276 14.01 7.07 5.35
C LEU A 276 13.54 8.01 6.48
N LEU A 277 14.47 8.53 7.30
CA LEU A 277 14.15 9.51 8.33
C LEU A 277 13.57 10.79 7.73
N ARG A 278 14.23 11.34 6.69
CA ARG A 278 13.71 12.51 5.97
C ARG A 278 12.34 12.26 5.33
N PHE A 279 12.09 11.04 4.84
CA PHE A 279 10.78 10.65 4.31
C PHE A 279 9.72 10.56 5.43
N GLY A 280 10.10 10.05 6.61
CA GLY A 280 9.25 10.04 7.80
C GLY A 280 8.81 11.45 8.24
N ASP A 281 9.70 12.44 8.15
CA ASP A 281 9.37 13.84 8.45
C ASP A 281 8.27 14.38 7.50
N LEU A 282 8.23 13.90 6.25
CA LEU A 282 7.20 14.31 5.28
C LEU A 282 5.80 13.85 5.72
N LEU A 283 5.67 12.65 6.29
CA LEU A 283 4.40 12.10 6.80
C LEU A 283 3.83 12.94 7.94
N SER A 284 4.69 13.62 8.71
CA SER A 284 4.28 14.49 9.81
C SER A 284 3.97 15.92 9.38
N SER A 285 4.32 16.29 8.14
CA SER A 285 4.12 17.65 7.62
C SER A 285 2.74 17.79 6.97
N CYS A 286 1.89 18.69 7.49
CA CYS A 286 0.59 18.97 6.88
C CYS A 286 0.78 19.77 5.58
N ARG A 287 0.25 19.25 4.47
CA ARG A 287 0.30 19.88 3.15
C ARG A 287 -1.05 19.72 2.45
N PRO A 288 -1.56 20.77 1.78
CA PRO A 288 -2.77 20.62 0.98
C PRO A 288 -2.51 19.77 -0.26
N LEU A 289 -3.56 19.13 -0.78
CA LEU A 289 -3.51 18.43 -2.06
C LEU A 289 -3.24 19.45 -3.19
N PRO A 290 -2.22 19.23 -4.05
CA PRO A 290 -1.85 20.16 -5.12
C PRO A 290 -2.77 20.02 -6.34
N ILE A 291 -4.06 20.24 -6.13
CA ILE A 291 -5.11 20.16 -7.15
C ILE A 291 -5.03 21.41 -8.04
N LEU A 292 -5.07 21.21 -9.35
CA LEU A 292 -5.14 22.29 -10.32
C LEU A 292 -6.52 22.95 -10.29
N PRO A 293 -6.60 24.28 -10.43
CA PRO A 293 -7.88 24.95 -10.59
C PRO A 293 -8.61 24.40 -11.82
N PRO A 294 -9.96 24.42 -11.81
CA PRO A 294 -10.73 24.06 -12.99
C PRO A 294 -10.29 24.94 -14.16
N ALA A 295 -10.07 24.32 -15.33
CA ALA A 295 -9.71 25.05 -16.52
C ALA A 295 -10.76 26.15 -16.77
N PRO A 296 -10.35 27.40 -17.08
CA PRO A 296 -11.32 28.45 -17.37
C PRO A 296 -12.23 27.97 -18.50
N SER A 297 -13.54 28.02 -18.27
CA SER A 297 -14.53 27.74 -19.30
C SER A 297 -14.23 28.65 -20.48
N SER A 298 -13.89 28.05 -21.62
CA SER A 298 -13.74 28.79 -22.87
C SER A 298 -15.04 29.58 -23.13
N PRO A 299 -14.96 30.91 -23.33
CA PRO A 299 -16.12 31.72 -23.65
C PRO A 299 -16.77 31.31 -24.99
#